data_AF-A0A812IV06-F1
#
_entry.id   AF-A0A812IV06-F1
#
_cell.length_a   1.000
_cell.length_b   1.000
_cell.length_c   1.000
_cell.angle_alpha   90.00
_cell.angle_beta   90.00
_cell.angle_gamma   90.00
#
_symmetry.space_group_name_H-M   'P 1'
#
loop_
_entity.id
_entity.type
_entity.pdbx_description
1 polymer ?
#
loop_
_entity_poly.entity_id
_entity_poly.type
_entity_poly.pdbx_seq_one_letter_code
_entity_poly.pdbx_strand_id
1 'polypeptide(L)'
;MLTSTALGLVTGIVIYFKSSVFYYHYTGAATYRSVVPSQPAETILDAGVVNFAVGSGVDASRSVGFQSAADAALICVAPIVDASMKPQTPVSLYAYGVNCCSFRGSFHCDDALNPNARYGFVRPEPTAVLPPLLADLASGPSEETLAAAVRLQQASYGGSEKHVRNIFVRYVNDPLAAKMSFVDTAVLAGVSCSSLFLAGLLASASVVVLGAGKVGLILKRLVV
;
A
#
# COMPACT_ATOMS: atom_id res chain seq x y z
N MET A 1 30.78 -10.22 12.21
CA MET A 1 30.80 -8.75 12.41
C MET A 1 30.43 -8.02 11.12
N LEU A 2 31.16 -8.18 10.02
CA LEU A 2 30.81 -7.53 8.74
C LEU A 2 29.49 -8.02 8.11
N THR A 3 29.19 -9.32 8.21
CA THR A 3 27.97 -9.91 7.64
C THR A 3 26.70 -9.44 8.35
N SER A 4 26.75 -9.29 9.68
CA SER A 4 25.63 -8.79 10.47
C SER A 4 25.34 -7.31 10.21
N THR A 5 26.38 -6.48 10.05
CA THR A 5 26.20 -5.07 9.70
C THR A 5 25.64 -4.89 8.30
N ALA A 6 26.08 -5.73 7.34
CA ALA A 6 25.55 -5.69 5.97
C ALA A 6 24.07 -6.09 5.92
N LEU A 7 23.68 -7.15 6.62
CA LEU A 7 22.28 -7.59 6.69
C LEU A 7 21.38 -6.55 7.37
N GLY A 8 21.83 -5.97 8.48
CA GLY A 8 21.09 -4.90 9.16
C GLY A 8 20.87 -3.67 8.28
N LEU A 9 21.89 -3.29 7.49
CA LEU A 9 21.79 -2.19 6.54
C LEU A 9 20.77 -2.49 5.42
N VAL A 10 20.84 -3.68 4.83
CA VAL A 10 19.88 -4.09 3.78
C VAL A 10 18.46 -4.13 4.33
N THR A 11 18.24 -4.73 5.49
CA THR A 11 16.91 -4.77 6.12
C THR A 11 16.40 -3.38 6.45
N GLY A 12 17.24 -2.50 6.97
CA GLY A 12 16.88 -1.11 7.26
C GLY A 12 16.46 -0.34 6.00
N ILE A 13 17.22 -0.50 4.91
CA ILE A 13 16.90 0.08 3.60
C ILE A 13 15.53 -0.42 3.10
N VAL A 14 15.28 -1.73 3.17
CA VAL A 14 14.00 -2.32 2.74
C VAL A 14 12.84 -1.76 3.56
N ILE A 15 12.94 -1.71 4.90
CA ILE A 15 11.88 -1.17 5.77
C ILE A 15 11.63 0.31 5.47
N TYR A 16 12.70 1.07 5.23
CA TYR A 16 12.59 2.49 4.91
C TYR A 16 11.80 2.70 3.62
N PHE A 17 12.20 2.05 2.52
CA PHE A 17 11.58 2.23 1.21
C PHE A 17 10.22 1.57 1.06
N LYS A 18 9.92 0.50 1.83
CA LYS A 18 8.61 -0.16 1.74
C LYS A 18 7.51 0.54 2.54
N SER A 19 7.86 1.20 3.65
CA SER A 19 6.86 1.72 4.60
C SER A 19 7.14 3.15 5.04
N SER A 20 8.35 3.45 5.51
CA SER A 20 8.67 4.75 6.14
C SER A 20 8.61 5.91 5.15
N VAL A 21 9.03 5.69 3.90
CA VAL A 21 9.04 6.73 2.86
C VAL A 21 7.62 7.24 2.57
N PHE A 22 6.61 6.37 2.59
CA PHE A 22 5.21 6.76 2.38
C PHE A 22 4.69 7.61 3.54
N TYR A 23 5.08 7.30 4.78
CA TYR A 23 4.74 8.14 5.93
C TYR A 23 5.29 9.57 5.78
N TYR A 24 6.55 9.71 5.37
CA TYR A 24 7.16 11.03 5.15
C TYR A 24 6.52 11.76 3.97
N HIS A 25 6.24 11.05 2.87
CA HIS A 25 5.54 11.61 1.72
C HIS A 25 4.17 12.18 2.12
N TYR A 26 3.32 11.41 2.80
CA TYR A 26 2.00 11.89 3.21
C TYR A 26 2.04 12.93 4.33
N THR A 27 3.13 13.01 5.09
CA THR A 27 3.31 14.08 6.08
C THR A 27 3.73 15.40 5.45
N GLY A 28 4.49 15.36 4.35
CA GLY A 28 4.91 16.55 3.59
C GLY A 28 3.95 16.99 2.48
N ALA A 29 3.06 16.10 2.02
CA ALA A 29 2.16 16.38 0.91
C ALA A 29 0.96 17.27 1.32
N ALA A 30 0.42 18.00 0.34
CA ALA A 30 -0.73 18.88 0.54
C ALA A 30 -1.98 18.07 0.91
N THR A 31 -2.77 18.62 1.84
CA THR A 31 -4.08 18.07 2.22
C THR A 31 -5.18 18.98 1.73
N TYR A 32 -6.00 18.50 0.79
CA TYR A 32 -7.14 19.25 0.26
C TYR A 32 -8.42 18.89 1.00
N ARG A 33 -9.29 19.88 1.23
CA ARG A 33 -10.55 19.73 1.98
C ARG A 33 -11.75 20.07 1.13
N SER A 34 -12.87 19.39 1.39
CA SER A 34 -14.13 19.58 0.68
C SER A 34 -14.00 19.40 -0.83
N VAL A 35 -13.19 18.43 -1.25
CA VAL A 35 -12.99 18.08 -2.66
C VAL A 35 -14.28 17.46 -3.18
N VAL A 36 -14.79 17.99 -4.28
CA VAL A 36 -16.00 17.48 -4.93
C VAL A 36 -15.56 16.56 -6.07
N PRO A 37 -16.05 15.31 -6.16
CA PRO A 37 -15.72 14.40 -7.25
C PRO A 37 -15.97 14.96 -8.65
N SER A 38 -16.91 15.90 -8.79
CA SER A 38 -17.22 16.58 -10.06
C SER A 38 -16.19 17.60 -10.51
N GLN A 39 -15.23 17.95 -9.65
CA GLN A 39 -14.17 18.88 -10.01
C GLN A 39 -13.11 18.18 -10.89
N PRO A 40 -12.42 18.91 -11.76
CA PRO A 40 -11.39 18.33 -12.61
C PRO A 40 -10.24 17.77 -11.77
N ALA A 41 -9.77 16.56 -12.11
CA ALA A 41 -8.67 15.87 -11.42
C ALA A 41 -7.38 16.69 -11.39
N GLU A 42 -7.17 17.56 -12.39
CA GLU A 42 -6.01 18.44 -12.51
C GLU A 42 -5.80 19.35 -11.27
N THR A 43 -6.87 19.67 -10.56
CA THR A 43 -6.83 20.54 -9.37
C THR A 43 -6.26 19.88 -8.12
N ILE A 44 -6.10 18.56 -8.12
CA ILE A 44 -5.68 17.77 -6.96
C ILE A 44 -4.53 16.82 -7.29
N LEU A 45 -3.76 17.11 -8.35
CA LEU A 45 -2.63 16.27 -8.79
C LEU A 45 -1.49 16.20 -7.79
N ASP A 46 -1.29 17.24 -6.98
CA ASP A 46 -0.27 17.34 -5.93
C ASP A 46 -0.79 16.95 -4.54
N ALA A 47 -2.07 16.57 -4.45
CA ALA A 47 -2.69 16.17 -3.20
C ALA A 47 -2.09 14.84 -2.72
N GLY A 48 -1.63 14.79 -1.47
CA GLY A 48 -1.32 13.52 -0.81
C GLY A 48 -2.54 12.94 -0.10
N VAL A 49 -3.34 13.81 0.50
CA VAL A 49 -4.57 13.42 1.21
C VAL A 49 -5.71 14.34 0.75
N VAL A 50 -6.84 13.75 0.43
CA VAL A 50 -8.07 14.47 0.08
C VAL A 50 -9.14 14.18 1.10
N ASN A 51 -9.87 15.21 1.51
CA ASN A 51 -11.11 15.08 2.27
C ASN A 51 -12.25 15.50 1.36
N PHE A 52 -13.13 14.55 1.07
CA PHE A 52 -14.22 14.74 0.14
C PHE A 52 -15.40 15.48 0.77
N ALA A 53 -16.12 16.24 -0.06
CA ALA A 53 -17.29 17.02 0.36
C ALA A 53 -18.43 16.13 0.89
N VAL A 54 -19.32 16.70 1.69
CA VAL A 54 -20.50 15.98 2.20
C VAL A 54 -21.37 15.52 1.03
N GLY A 55 -21.82 14.25 1.07
CA GLY A 55 -22.62 13.67 -0.02
C GLY A 55 -21.81 13.09 -1.16
N SER A 56 -20.48 13.05 -1.03
CA SER A 56 -19.60 12.21 -1.85
C SER A 56 -19.33 10.87 -1.19
N GLY A 57 -19.12 9.84 -1.99
CA GLY A 57 -18.88 8.48 -1.53
C GLY A 57 -18.41 7.56 -2.64
N VAL A 58 -17.94 6.38 -2.24
CA VAL A 58 -17.58 5.33 -3.20
C VAL A 58 -18.86 4.65 -3.69
N ASP A 59 -19.06 4.60 -5.00
CA ASP A 59 -20.17 3.87 -5.60
C ASP A 59 -19.77 2.41 -5.84
N ALA A 60 -20.03 1.56 -4.84
CA ALA A 60 -19.76 0.14 -4.88
C ALA A 60 -20.56 -0.61 -5.97
N SER A 61 -21.69 -0.06 -6.44
CA SER A 61 -22.51 -0.72 -7.47
C SER A 61 -21.86 -0.70 -8.86
N ARG A 62 -21.01 0.30 -9.11
CA ARG A 62 -20.22 0.46 -10.34
C ARG A 62 -18.76 0.03 -10.17
N SER A 63 -18.48 -0.80 -9.17
CA SER A 63 -17.15 -1.38 -8.98
C SER A 63 -16.86 -2.52 -9.94
N VAL A 64 -15.58 -2.73 -10.23
CA VAL A 64 -15.08 -3.85 -11.03
C VAL A 64 -13.83 -4.42 -10.39
N GLY A 65 -13.75 -5.76 -10.41
CA GLY A 65 -12.55 -6.52 -10.09
C GLY A 65 -11.84 -6.97 -11.37
N PHE A 66 -10.61 -6.50 -11.57
CA PHE A 66 -9.72 -6.88 -12.67
C PHE A 66 -8.66 -7.86 -12.17
N GLN A 67 -8.63 -9.07 -12.74
CA GLN A 67 -7.62 -10.06 -12.37
C GLN A 67 -6.33 -9.82 -13.17
N SER A 68 -5.29 -9.32 -12.48
CA SER A 68 -3.99 -9.06 -13.09
C SER A 68 -3.12 -10.30 -13.08
N ALA A 69 -2.61 -10.71 -14.24
CA ALA A 69 -1.60 -11.77 -14.33
C ALA A 69 -0.23 -11.31 -13.80
N ALA A 70 0.09 -10.02 -13.90
CA ALA A 70 1.36 -9.46 -13.43
C ALA A 70 1.44 -9.40 -11.91
N ASP A 71 0.35 -8.99 -11.26
CA ASP A 71 0.30 -8.82 -9.80
C ASP A 71 -0.22 -10.07 -9.07
N ALA A 72 -0.66 -11.10 -9.82
CA ALA A 72 -1.30 -12.32 -9.32
C ALA A 72 -2.43 -12.06 -8.30
N ALA A 73 -3.14 -10.92 -8.45
CA ALA A 73 -4.13 -10.44 -7.50
C ALA A 73 -5.35 -9.84 -8.21
N LEU A 74 -6.49 -9.84 -7.53
CA LEU A 74 -7.71 -9.17 -7.99
C LEU A 74 -7.61 -7.69 -7.63
N ILE A 75 -7.48 -6.84 -8.64
CA ILE A 75 -7.39 -5.39 -8.50
C ILE A 75 -8.79 -4.81 -8.58
N CYS A 76 -9.17 -4.12 -7.51
CA CYS A 76 -10.50 -3.57 -7.31
C CYS A 76 -10.49 -2.09 -7.60
N VAL A 77 -11.44 -1.64 -8.41
CA VAL A 77 -11.64 -0.21 -8.71
C VAL A 77 -13.12 0.14 -8.59
N ALA A 78 -13.42 1.25 -7.93
CA ALA A 78 -14.77 1.80 -7.81
C ALA A 78 -14.73 3.32 -8.00
N PRO A 79 -15.67 3.92 -8.74
CA PRO A 79 -15.73 5.36 -8.92
C PRO A 79 -16.17 6.05 -7.62
N ILE A 80 -15.59 7.22 -7.34
CA ILE A 80 -16.03 8.11 -6.27
C ILE A 80 -16.95 9.15 -6.91
N VAL A 81 -18.18 9.26 -6.41
CA VAL A 81 -19.19 10.16 -6.96
C VAL A 81 -19.84 11.00 -5.89
N ASP A 82 -20.51 12.06 -6.32
CA ASP A 82 -21.35 12.88 -5.47
C ASP A 82 -22.82 12.82 -5.90
N ALA A 83 -23.70 13.37 -5.07
CA ALA A 83 -25.13 13.43 -5.34
C ALA A 83 -25.51 14.26 -6.58
N SER A 84 -24.61 15.10 -7.11
CA SER A 84 -24.85 15.93 -8.29
C SER A 84 -24.50 15.21 -9.61
N MET A 85 -23.65 14.17 -9.53
CA MET A 85 -23.26 13.37 -10.67
C MET A 85 -24.39 12.46 -11.15
N LYS A 86 -24.61 12.47 -12.47
CA LYS A 86 -25.45 11.46 -13.11
C LYS A 86 -24.63 10.18 -13.32
N PRO A 87 -25.27 9.00 -13.45
CA PRO A 87 -24.56 7.74 -13.69
C PRO A 87 -23.66 7.74 -14.94
N GLN A 88 -23.96 8.61 -15.91
CA GLN A 88 -23.24 8.77 -17.17
C GLN A 88 -22.19 9.89 -17.16
N THR A 89 -22.08 10.66 -16.07
CA THR A 89 -21.08 11.72 -15.95
C THR A 89 -19.69 11.09 -15.89
N PRO A 90 -18.69 11.62 -16.63
CA PRO A 90 -17.32 11.14 -16.53
C PRO A 90 -16.79 11.28 -15.11
N VAL A 91 -16.09 10.25 -14.64
CA VAL A 91 -15.48 10.22 -13.31
C VAL A 91 -13.98 10.08 -13.48
N SER A 92 -13.23 10.93 -12.78
CA SER A 92 -11.76 10.96 -12.79
C SER A 92 -11.15 10.41 -11.50
N LEU A 93 -11.94 10.35 -10.43
CA LEU A 93 -11.56 9.89 -9.10
C LEU A 93 -12.02 8.46 -8.85
N TYR A 94 -11.06 7.58 -8.58
CA TYR A 94 -11.33 6.17 -8.37
C TYR A 94 -10.76 5.70 -7.04
N ALA A 95 -11.60 5.05 -6.24
CA ALA A 95 -11.16 4.25 -5.11
C ALA A 95 -10.57 2.94 -5.63
N TYR A 96 -9.38 2.56 -5.15
CA TYR A 96 -8.75 1.29 -5.51
C TYR A 96 -8.45 0.43 -4.29
N GLY A 97 -8.33 -0.87 -4.52
CA GLY A 97 -7.88 -1.84 -3.52
C GLY A 97 -7.47 -3.17 -4.15
N VAL A 98 -7.04 -4.12 -3.32
CA VAL A 98 -6.55 -5.43 -3.77
C VAL A 98 -7.26 -6.52 -2.98
N ASN A 99 -7.83 -7.50 -3.68
CA ASN A 99 -8.52 -8.67 -3.11
C ASN A 99 -9.69 -8.32 -2.16
N CYS A 100 -10.39 -7.20 -2.39
CA CYS A 100 -11.47 -6.69 -1.53
C CYS A 100 -12.73 -6.29 -2.33
N CYS A 101 -12.98 -6.98 -3.44
CA CYS A 101 -14.14 -6.82 -4.31
C CYS A 101 -14.49 -8.15 -4.98
N SER A 102 -15.68 -8.24 -5.57
CA SER A 102 -16.03 -9.30 -6.52
C SER A 102 -15.75 -8.83 -7.95
N PHE A 103 -15.98 -9.70 -8.95
CA PHE A 103 -15.78 -9.34 -10.35
C PHE A 103 -16.51 -8.05 -10.77
N ARG A 104 -17.73 -7.82 -10.25
CA ARG A 104 -18.52 -6.60 -10.46
C ARG A 104 -19.46 -6.31 -9.30
N GLY A 105 -19.76 -5.04 -9.07
CA GLY A 105 -20.88 -4.58 -8.24
C GLY A 105 -20.73 -4.81 -6.72
N SER A 106 -19.52 -5.09 -6.24
CA SER A 106 -19.23 -5.12 -4.81
C SER A 106 -17.85 -4.50 -4.55
N PHE A 107 -17.75 -3.64 -3.54
CA PHE A 107 -16.51 -3.01 -3.15
C PHE A 107 -16.51 -2.82 -1.63
N HIS A 108 -15.55 -3.44 -0.95
CA HIS A 108 -15.45 -3.44 0.51
C HIS A 108 -14.00 -3.25 0.97
N CYS A 109 -13.22 -2.52 0.18
CA CYS A 109 -11.84 -2.18 0.51
C CYS A 109 -11.80 -1.08 1.58
N ASP A 110 -10.93 -1.25 2.58
CA ASP A 110 -10.72 -0.30 3.67
C ASP A 110 -12.06 0.17 4.30
N ASP A 111 -12.28 1.48 4.40
CA ASP A 111 -13.49 2.06 5.02
C ASP A 111 -14.57 2.44 3.98
N ALA A 112 -14.54 1.89 2.77
CA ALA A 112 -15.44 2.28 1.69
C ALA A 112 -16.94 2.00 1.97
N LEU A 113 -17.25 1.07 2.89
CA LEU A 113 -18.63 0.80 3.33
C LEU A 113 -19.09 1.73 4.46
N ASN A 114 -18.19 2.50 5.06
CA ASN A 114 -18.53 3.38 6.16
C ASN A 114 -19.08 4.72 5.61
N PRO A 115 -20.34 5.08 5.87
CA PRO A 115 -20.93 6.32 5.34
C PRO A 115 -20.29 7.59 5.91
N ASN A 116 -19.53 7.48 7.00
CA ASN A 116 -18.79 8.58 7.61
C ASN A 116 -17.37 8.73 7.05
N ALA A 117 -16.87 7.72 6.34
CA ALA A 117 -15.55 7.80 5.71
C ALA A 117 -15.59 8.81 4.56
N ARG A 118 -14.66 9.75 4.59
CA ARG A 118 -14.56 10.85 3.60
C ARG A 118 -13.12 11.20 3.25
N TYR A 119 -12.15 10.47 3.77
CA TYR A 119 -10.76 10.74 3.51
C TYR A 119 -10.24 9.78 2.45
N GLY A 120 -9.27 10.26 1.71
CA GLY A 120 -8.66 9.53 0.61
C GLY A 120 -7.17 9.76 0.59
N PHE A 121 -6.38 8.69 0.63
CA PHE A 121 -4.95 8.76 0.37
C PHE A 121 -4.73 8.66 -1.12
N VAL A 122 -4.26 9.74 -1.73
CA VAL A 122 -3.92 9.74 -3.15
C VAL A 122 -2.69 8.87 -3.33
N ARG A 123 -2.74 7.98 -4.30
CA ARG A 123 -1.60 7.14 -4.64
C ARG A 123 -0.50 8.03 -5.22
N PRO A 124 0.71 8.06 -4.64
CA PRO A 124 1.82 8.79 -5.23
C PRO A 124 2.33 8.07 -6.46
N GLU A 125 2.89 8.84 -7.39
CA GLU A 125 3.63 8.29 -8.52
C GLU A 125 4.90 7.59 -8.00
N PRO A 126 5.23 6.36 -8.45
CA PRO A 126 6.37 5.63 -7.92
C PRO A 126 7.68 6.42 -8.00
N THR A 127 7.87 7.17 -9.08
CA THR A 127 9.04 8.03 -9.32
C THR A 127 9.14 9.23 -8.37
N ALA A 128 8.03 9.66 -7.77
CA ALA A 128 8.01 10.76 -6.81
C ALA A 128 8.51 10.34 -5.41
N VAL A 129 8.46 9.04 -5.11
CA VAL A 129 8.74 8.50 -3.77
C VAL A 129 9.98 7.62 -3.75
N LEU A 130 10.24 6.90 -4.84
CA LEU A 130 11.28 5.89 -4.93
C LEU A 130 12.27 6.22 -6.05
N PRO A 131 13.57 5.98 -5.84
CA PRO A 131 14.55 5.97 -6.93
C PRO A 131 14.14 4.93 -7.99
N PRO A 132 14.42 5.17 -9.30
CA PRO A 132 14.02 4.25 -10.37
C PRO A 132 14.50 2.80 -10.18
N LEU A 133 15.67 2.61 -9.57
CA LEU A 133 16.25 1.29 -9.26
C LEU A 133 15.45 0.50 -8.20
N LEU A 134 14.60 1.17 -7.43
CA LEU A 134 13.81 0.62 -6.33
C LEU A 134 12.31 0.70 -6.60
N ALA A 135 11.90 1.01 -7.84
CA ALA A 135 10.48 1.13 -8.20
C ALA A 135 9.71 -0.18 -7.94
N ASP A 136 10.34 -1.33 -8.14
CA ASP A 136 9.75 -2.66 -7.90
C ASP A 136 9.50 -2.96 -6.42
N LEU A 137 10.11 -2.20 -5.50
CA LEU A 137 9.83 -2.31 -4.07
C LEU A 137 8.56 -1.56 -3.65
N ALA A 138 7.98 -0.74 -4.54
CA ALA A 138 6.71 -0.07 -4.30
C ALA A 138 5.62 -1.14 -4.07
N SER A 139 4.99 -1.11 -2.90
CA SER A 139 3.85 -1.98 -2.64
C SER A 139 2.60 -1.47 -3.37
N GLY A 140 2.02 -2.29 -4.23
CA GLY A 140 0.72 -2.04 -4.86
C GLY A 140 0.69 -2.48 -6.34
N PRO A 141 -0.50 -2.49 -6.96
CA PRO A 141 -0.63 -2.83 -8.39
C PRO A 141 0.11 -1.82 -9.25
N SER A 142 0.57 -2.16 -10.45
CA SER A 142 1.14 -1.15 -11.37
C SER A 142 0.10 -0.10 -11.80
N GLU A 143 0.56 1.07 -12.26
CA GLU A 143 -0.33 2.09 -12.83
C GLU A 143 -1.05 1.55 -14.07
N GLU A 144 -0.37 0.74 -14.88
CA GLU A 144 -0.95 0.10 -16.05
C GLU A 144 -2.08 -0.86 -15.67
N THR A 145 -1.90 -1.67 -14.62
CA THR A 145 -2.94 -2.56 -14.12
C THR A 145 -4.17 -1.78 -13.64
N LEU A 146 -3.97 -0.67 -12.92
CA LEU A 146 -5.06 0.19 -12.48
C LEU A 146 -5.78 0.86 -13.67
N ALA A 147 -5.02 1.35 -14.64
CA ALA A 147 -5.58 1.94 -15.86
C ALA A 147 -6.40 0.90 -16.65
N ALA A 148 -5.95 -0.34 -16.72
CA ALA A 148 -6.70 -1.44 -17.33
C ALA A 148 -8.01 -1.73 -16.57
N ALA A 149 -7.97 -1.73 -15.24
CA ALA A 149 -9.16 -1.91 -14.41
C ALA A 149 -10.19 -0.77 -14.59
N VAL A 150 -9.74 0.48 -14.69
CA VAL A 150 -10.61 1.63 -15.00
C VAL A 150 -11.23 1.49 -16.38
N ARG A 151 -10.44 1.12 -17.40
CA ARG A 151 -10.97 0.89 -18.75
C ARG A 151 -12.07 -0.18 -18.76
N LEU A 152 -11.90 -1.25 -17.98
CA LEU A 152 -12.92 -2.30 -17.83
C LEU A 152 -14.19 -1.79 -17.14
N GLN A 153 -14.04 -0.95 -16.11
CA GLN A 153 -15.15 -0.30 -15.41
C GLN A 153 -15.94 0.62 -16.34
N GLN A 154 -15.24 1.52 -17.05
CA GLN A 154 -15.84 2.45 -18.01
C GLN A 154 -16.54 1.71 -19.16
N ALA A 155 -15.96 0.61 -19.65
CA ALA A 155 -16.59 -0.23 -20.67
C ALA A 155 -17.85 -0.96 -20.17
N SER A 156 -17.92 -1.27 -18.86
CA SER A 156 -19.07 -1.98 -18.28
C SER A 156 -20.23 -1.06 -17.90
N TYR A 157 -19.95 0.17 -17.44
CA TYR A 157 -20.96 1.05 -16.85
C TYR A 157 -21.14 2.41 -17.55
N GLY A 158 -20.34 2.71 -18.57
CA GLY A 158 -20.31 4.04 -19.20
C GLY A 158 -19.55 5.08 -18.36
N GLY A 159 -19.26 6.25 -18.95
CA GLY A 159 -18.54 7.34 -18.27
C GLY A 159 -17.06 7.51 -18.64
N SER A 160 -16.65 7.08 -19.85
CA SER A 160 -15.27 7.27 -20.31
C SER A 160 -15.01 8.71 -20.73
N GLU A 161 -14.10 9.39 -20.02
CA GLU A 161 -13.45 10.59 -20.54
C GLU A 161 -12.09 10.19 -21.12
N LYS A 162 -11.94 10.34 -22.44
CA LYS A 162 -10.79 9.81 -23.19
C LYS A 162 -9.47 10.52 -22.88
N HIS A 163 -9.48 11.62 -22.11
CA HIS A 163 -8.35 12.56 -21.97
C HIS A 163 -8.05 13.00 -20.52
N VAL A 164 -8.70 12.43 -19.50
CA VAL A 164 -8.47 12.86 -18.10
C VAL A 164 -7.58 11.86 -17.37
N ARG A 165 -6.54 12.38 -16.70
CA ARG A 165 -5.67 11.59 -15.82
C ARG A 165 -6.50 11.08 -14.64
N ASN A 166 -6.57 9.76 -14.49
CA ASN A 166 -7.31 9.15 -13.39
C ASN A 166 -6.50 9.25 -12.10
N ILE A 167 -7.15 9.67 -11.03
CA ILE A 167 -6.55 9.74 -9.70
C ILE A 167 -7.05 8.55 -8.90
N PHE A 168 -6.08 7.77 -8.42
CA PHE A 168 -6.33 6.59 -7.61
C PHE A 168 -6.19 6.95 -6.14
N VAL A 169 -7.21 6.60 -5.37
CA VAL A 169 -7.31 6.94 -3.97
C VAL A 169 -7.61 5.70 -3.15
N ARG A 170 -6.95 5.56 -2.00
CA ARG A 170 -7.31 4.58 -0.99
C ARG A 170 -8.27 5.22 0.01
N TYR A 171 -9.49 4.69 0.09
CA TYR A 171 -10.59 5.33 0.82
C TYR A 171 -10.54 4.96 2.31
N VAL A 172 -10.47 5.96 3.19
CA VAL A 172 -10.28 5.75 4.64
C VAL A 172 -11.17 6.68 5.46
N ASN A 173 -11.51 6.23 6.67
CA ASN A 173 -12.30 7.01 7.60
C ASN A 173 -11.45 7.96 8.45
N ASP A 174 -10.34 7.46 8.98
CA ASP A 174 -9.41 8.24 9.81
C ASP A 174 -8.06 8.39 9.09
N PRO A 175 -7.69 9.60 8.65
CA PRO A 175 -6.42 9.82 7.99
C PRO A 175 -5.23 9.68 8.94
N LEU A 176 -5.41 9.91 10.24
CA LEU A 176 -4.33 9.81 11.20
C LEU A 176 -3.97 8.34 11.46
N ALA A 177 -4.97 7.49 11.70
CA ALA A 177 -4.79 6.05 11.84
C ALA A 177 -4.20 5.41 10.56
N ALA A 178 -4.72 5.78 9.38
CA ALA A 178 -4.19 5.29 8.10
C ALA A 178 -2.71 5.68 7.91
N LYS A 179 -2.32 6.89 8.32
CA LYS A 179 -0.93 7.33 8.28
C LYS A 179 -0.06 6.55 9.29
N MET A 180 -0.54 6.34 10.52
CA MET A 180 0.19 5.58 11.54
C MET A 180 0.41 4.11 11.15
N SER A 181 -0.50 3.52 10.36
CA SER A 181 -0.35 2.15 9.85
C SER A 181 0.98 1.92 9.10
N PHE A 182 1.52 2.93 8.40
CA PHE A 182 2.84 2.84 7.77
C PHE A 182 3.97 2.74 8.78
N VAL A 183 3.84 3.40 9.94
CA VAL A 183 4.82 3.31 11.03
C VAL A 183 4.69 1.96 11.74
N ASP A 184 3.46 1.52 12.00
CA ASP A 184 3.21 0.25 12.68
C ASP A 184 3.76 -0.94 11.88
N THR A 185 3.54 -0.94 10.56
CA THR A 185 4.12 -1.97 9.67
C THR A 185 5.64 -1.94 9.66
N ALA A 186 6.25 -0.76 9.67
CA ALA A 186 7.71 -0.61 9.76
C ALA A 186 8.27 -1.11 11.09
N VAL A 187 7.63 -0.76 12.22
CA VAL A 187 8.03 -1.20 13.56
C VAL A 187 7.87 -2.70 13.71
N LEU A 188 6.75 -3.28 13.26
CA LEU A 188 6.52 -4.71 13.32
C LEU A 188 7.55 -5.48 12.47
N ALA A 189 7.83 -5.01 11.26
CA ALA A 189 8.88 -5.59 10.42
C ALA A 189 10.24 -5.52 11.11
N GLY A 190 10.60 -4.37 11.69
CA GLY A 190 11.85 -4.18 12.43
C GLY A 190 11.98 -5.14 13.62
N VAL A 191 10.98 -5.20 14.49
CA VAL A 191 10.95 -6.09 15.67
C VAL A 191 11.03 -7.56 15.24
N SER A 192 10.28 -7.93 14.20
CA SER A 192 10.31 -9.31 13.67
C SER A 192 11.71 -9.69 13.18
N CYS A 193 12.38 -8.85 12.40
CA CYS A 193 13.75 -9.08 11.95
C CYS A 193 14.73 -9.15 13.13
N SER A 194 14.68 -8.21 14.07
CA SER A 194 15.55 -8.21 15.26
C SER A 194 15.39 -9.47 16.10
N SER A 195 14.15 -9.95 16.28
CA SER A 195 13.87 -11.18 17.03
C SER A 195 14.45 -12.43 16.35
N LEU A 196 14.35 -12.52 15.02
CA LEU A 196 14.93 -13.62 14.23
C LEU A 196 16.47 -13.62 14.30
N PHE A 197 17.09 -12.44 14.22
CA PHE A 197 18.54 -12.32 14.39
C PHE A 197 18.99 -12.76 15.79
N LEU A 198 18.27 -12.35 16.83
CA LEU A 198 18.61 -12.71 18.21
C LEU A 198 18.44 -14.23 18.45
N ALA A 199 17.38 -14.83 17.92
CA ALA A 199 17.19 -16.28 17.95
C ALA A 199 18.32 -17.04 17.23
N GLY A 200 18.77 -16.55 16.07
CA GLY A 200 19.90 -17.14 15.34
C GLY A 200 21.23 -17.04 16.11
N LEU A 201 21.46 -15.92 16.81
CA LEU A 201 22.64 -15.75 17.66
C LEU A 201 22.61 -16.71 18.86
N LEU A 202 21.47 -16.86 19.52
CA LEU A 202 21.31 -17.81 20.63
C LEU A 202 21.50 -19.28 20.17
N ALA A 203 20.97 -19.63 19.00
CA ALA A 203 21.14 -20.97 18.42
C ALA A 203 22.61 -21.28 18.09
N SER A 204 23.31 -20.35 17.45
CA SER A 204 24.74 -20.53 17.12
C SER A 204 25.61 -20.60 18.38
N ALA A 205 25.35 -19.76 19.39
CA ALA A 205 26.05 -19.84 20.67
C ALA A 205 25.83 -21.19 21.37
N SER A 206 24.60 -21.72 21.33
CA SER A 206 24.26 -23.03 21.92
C SER A 206 25.01 -24.18 21.24
N VAL A 207 25.16 -24.14 19.92
CA VAL A 207 25.94 -25.14 19.16
C VAL A 207 27.43 -25.09 19.52
N VAL A 208 28.00 -23.90 19.69
CA VAL A 208 29.42 -23.75 20.09
C VAL A 208 29.65 -24.28 21.50
N VAL A 209 28.75 -23.99 22.45
CA VAL A 209 28.86 -24.47 23.84
C VAL A 209 28.72 -26.00 23.92
N LEU A 210 27.75 -26.59 23.21
CA LEU A 210 27.58 -28.05 23.14
C LEU A 210 28.74 -28.74 22.40
N GLY A 211 29.27 -28.12 21.34
CA GLY A 211 30.43 -28.59 20.60
C GLY A 211 31.71 -28.57 21.42
N ALA A 212 31.97 -27.48 22.15
CA ALA A 212 33.10 -27.36 23.07
C ALA A 212 33.02 -28.39 24.21
N GLY A 213 31.81 -28.66 24.73
CA GLY A 213 31.57 -29.71 25.73
C GLY A 213 31.93 -31.12 25.24
N LYS A 214 31.60 -31.46 23.98
CA LYS A 214 31.99 -32.75 23.38
C LYS A 214 33.51 -32.86 23.13
N VAL A 215 34.16 -31.78 22.71
CA VAL A 215 35.62 -31.74 22.49
C VAL A 215 36.39 -31.91 23.81
N GLY A 216 35.94 -31.28 24.91
CA GLY A 216 36.55 -31.46 26.23
C GLY A 216 36.42 -32.89 26.78
N LEU A 217 35.35 -33.61 26.43
CA LEU A 217 35.11 -35.00 26.83
C LEU A 217 35.98 -35.99 26.05
N ILE A 218 36.25 -35.71 24.77
CA ILE A 218 37.15 -36.50 23.92
C ILE A 218 38.61 -36.34 24.36
N LEU A 219 39.05 -35.12 24.68
CA LEU A 219 40.40 -34.86 25.19
C LEU A 219 40.66 -35.53 26.54
N LYS A 220 39.68 -35.59 27.45
CA LYS A 220 39.81 -36.33 28.72
C LYS A 220 39.95 -37.84 28.54
N ARG A 221 39.42 -38.43 27.46
CA ARG A 221 39.56 -39.86 27.16
C ARG A 221 40.87 -40.23 26.46
N LEU A 222 41.63 -39.25 25.96
CA LEU A 222 42.91 -39.46 25.26
C LEU A 222 44.15 -39.30 26.18
N VAL A 223 43.95 -38.82 27.42
CA VAL A 223 45.02 -38.58 28.42
C VAL A 223 45.02 -39.66 29.52
N VAL A 224 44.19 -40.71 29.38
CA VAL A 224 44.19 -41.92 30.21
C VAL A 224 44.59 -43.10 29.33
#